data_AF-A0A3N7EMN0-F1
#
_entry.id   AF-A0A3N7EMN0-F1
#
_cell.length_a   1.000
_cell.length_b   1.000
_cell.length_c   1.000
_cell.angle_alpha   90.00
_cell.angle_beta   90.00
_cell.angle_gamma   90.00
#
_symmetry.space_group_name_H-M   'P 1'
#
loop_
_entity.id
_entity.type
_entity.pdbx_description
1 polymer ?
#
loop_
_entity_poly.entity_id
_entity_poly.type
_entity_poly.pdbx_seq_one_letter_code
_entity_poly.pdbx_strand_id
1 'polypeptide(L)'
;MVSLGLFLGWRINHPNDDAIWMYNMSIICETWFAFTWLLDQLPKLFPVNRSANLEVLKKSDLPGIDVFVSTADPEKEPPLVTANTILSILAADYPVQKLSCYISDDGGALLTFEAMARAAKFEKMWVPFCRKHDICPRNPESYFNMKRETCKTKLRQDFVREHRHMKREYDEFKIQINALPYIIQRRSDVCNSEEESSCIRHYKESEMESLALSEKVTWMVVDEAILSPWPGTSVVSAPEHSRGDHASIIQVLLEPPAVKLEQGTATDFDNLFDFSEVDSRLPMLVYVSREKRLGYDHNKKAGAMNALLRASAIITNGSFILNLDCDHYIYNPQAMKEGICFMMDSGGDRICYVQFP
;
A
#
# COMPACT_ATOMS: atom_id res chain seq x y z
N MET A 1 -15.94 -4.95 40.73
CA MET A 1 -14.89 -5.57 41.57
C MET A 1 -15.44 -6.08 42.88
N VAL A 2 -15.86 -5.21 43.81
CA VAL A 2 -16.36 -5.63 45.13
C VAL A 2 -17.64 -6.47 45.03
N SER A 3 -18.62 -6.06 44.23
CA SER A 3 -19.86 -6.82 43.99
C SER A 3 -19.62 -8.20 43.39
N LEU A 4 -18.67 -8.32 42.45
CA LEU A 4 -18.27 -9.57 41.81
C LEU A 4 -17.59 -10.53 42.81
N GLY A 5 -16.72 -10.00 43.68
CA GLY A 5 -16.11 -10.78 44.76
C GLY A 5 -17.14 -11.29 45.77
N LEU A 6 -18.11 -10.45 46.15
CA LEU A 6 -19.21 -10.85 47.03
C LEU A 6 -20.14 -11.88 46.37
N PHE A 7 -20.43 -11.74 45.08
CA PHE A 7 -21.23 -12.68 44.32
C PHE A 7 -20.57 -14.07 44.25
N LEU A 8 -19.29 -14.15 43.88
CA LEU A 8 -18.55 -15.42 43.83
C LEU A 8 -18.40 -16.04 45.23
N GLY A 9 -18.10 -15.23 46.24
CA GLY A 9 -18.02 -15.68 47.62
C GLY A 9 -19.36 -16.23 48.13
N TRP A 10 -20.48 -15.57 47.83
CA TRP A 10 -21.81 -16.10 48.12
C TRP A 10 -22.07 -17.41 47.36
N ARG A 11 -21.72 -17.45 46.07
CA ARG A 11 -21.97 -18.58 45.19
C ARG A 11 -21.25 -19.84 45.67
N ILE A 12 -19.99 -19.73 46.09
CA ILE A 12 -19.19 -20.85 46.63
C ILE A 12 -19.76 -21.36 47.96
N ASN A 13 -20.29 -20.47 48.80
CA ASN A 13 -20.81 -20.80 50.13
C ASN A 13 -22.24 -21.37 50.12
N HIS A 14 -22.95 -21.35 48.98
CA HIS A 14 -24.33 -21.84 48.86
C HIS A 14 -24.42 -22.89 47.73
N PRO A 15 -23.95 -24.14 47.99
CA PRO A 15 -24.04 -25.23 47.03
C PRO A 15 -25.46 -25.68 46.77
N ASN A 16 -25.71 -26.16 45.54
CA ASN A 16 -26.96 -26.81 45.17
C ASN A 16 -26.79 -28.33 45.22
N ASP A 17 -27.34 -28.95 46.26
CA ASP A 17 -27.20 -30.38 46.52
C ASP A 17 -28.01 -31.25 45.55
N ASP A 18 -29.05 -30.69 44.90
CA ASP A 18 -29.90 -31.42 43.94
C ASP A 18 -29.19 -31.69 42.61
N ALA A 19 -28.17 -30.88 42.27
CA ALA A 19 -27.47 -30.94 40.98
C ALA A 19 -25.99 -30.54 41.11
N ILE A 20 -25.26 -31.20 42.01
CA ILE A 20 -23.86 -30.90 42.37
C ILE A 20 -22.94 -30.81 41.14
N TRP A 21 -23.12 -31.70 40.16
CA TRP A 21 -22.27 -31.71 38.96
C TRP A 21 -22.46 -30.46 38.08
N MET A 22 -23.71 -30.05 37.84
CA MET A 22 -24.02 -28.84 37.07
C MET A 22 -23.58 -27.58 37.82
N TYR A 23 -23.75 -27.57 39.14
CA TYR A 23 -23.30 -26.48 40.01
C TYR A 23 -21.78 -26.29 39.96
N ASN A 24 -21.00 -27.38 40.07
CA ASN A 24 -19.54 -27.32 40.00
C ASN A 24 -19.06 -26.80 38.65
N MET A 25 -19.67 -27.24 37.55
CA MET A 25 -19.34 -26.72 36.21
C MET A 25 -19.66 -25.23 36.07
N SER A 26 -20.81 -24.77 36.59
CA SER A 26 -21.19 -23.35 36.58
C SER A 26 -20.17 -22.50 37.33
N ILE A 27 -19.75 -22.91 38.53
CA ILE A 27 -18.80 -22.14 39.36
C ILE A 27 -17.43 -22.05 38.72
N ILE A 28 -16.95 -23.15 38.13
CA ILE A 28 -15.65 -23.14 37.43
C ILE A 28 -15.70 -22.13 36.27
N CYS A 29 -16.77 -22.15 35.48
CA CYS A 29 -16.98 -21.21 34.38
C CYS A 29 -17.09 -19.76 34.88
N GLU A 30 -17.91 -19.49 35.90
CA GLU A 30 -18.11 -18.15 36.47
C GLU A 30 -16.82 -17.59 37.07
N THR A 31 -16.04 -18.42 37.78
CA THR A 31 -14.75 -18.04 38.36
C THR A 31 -13.73 -17.74 37.25
N TRP A 32 -13.70 -18.57 36.20
CA TRP A 32 -12.83 -18.34 35.04
C TRP A 32 -13.18 -17.05 34.29
N PHE A 33 -14.47 -16.78 34.06
CA PHE A 33 -14.91 -15.54 33.43
C PHE A 33 -14.62 -14.32 34.30
N ALA A 34 -14.86 -14.42 35.61
CA ALA A 34 -14.53 -13.36 36.55
C ALA A 34 -13.03 -13.03 36.57
N PHE A 35 -12.18 -14.06 36.56
CA PHE A 35 -10.73 -13.91 36.49
C PHE A 35 -10.29 -13.29 35.15
N THR A 36 -10.81 -13.79 34.03
CA THR A 36 -10.52 -13.25 32.69
C THR A 36 -10.98 -11.79 32.57
N TRP A 37 -12.17 -11.48 33.07
CA TRP A 37 -12.70 -10.12 33.09
C TRP A 37 -11.84 -9.19 33.96
N LEU A 38 -11.42 -9.64 35.13
CA LEU A 38 -10.51 -8.88 35.97
C LEU A 38 -9.20 -8.56 35.24
N LEU A 39 -8.57 -9.57 34.63
CA LEU A 39 -7.34 -9.37 33.85
C LEU A 39 -7.53 -8.38 32.69
N ASP A 40 -8.70 -8.35 32.04
CA ASP A 40 -9.02 -7.39 30.98
C ASP A 40 -9.27 -5.95 31.50
N GLN A 41 -9.78 -5.79 32.72
CA GLN A 41 -10.03 -4.46 33.31
C GLN A 41 -8.75 -3.82 33.88
N LEU A 42 -7.79 -4.60 34.39
CA LEU A 42 -6.58 -4.07 35.03
C LEU A 42 -5.78 -3.10 34.12
N PRO A 43 -5.52 -3.41 32.83
CA PRO A 43 -4.82 -2.49 31.93
C PRO A 43 -5.58 -1.17 31.66
N LYS A 44 -6.90 -1.14 31.85
CA LYS A 44 -7.77 0.01 31.52
C LYS A 44 -7.89 1.04 32.65
N LEU A 45 -7.33 0.76 33.84
CA LEU A 45 -7.50 1.58 35.04
C LEU A 45 -6.82 2.96 34.97
N PHE A 46 -5.74 3.09 34.19
CA PHE A 46 -4.95 4.32 34.10
C PHE A 46 -4.85 4.78 32.64
N PRO A 47 -5.92 5.35 32.07
CA PRO A 47 -5.86 5.89 30.71
C PRO A 47 -4.92 7.09 30.67
N VAL A 48 -4.04 7.12 29.66
CA VAL A 48 -3.12 8.24 29.41
C VAL A 48 -3.48 8.86 28.07
N ASN A 49 -3.84 10.15 28.08
CA ASN A 49 -4.11 10.91 26.86
C ASN A 49 -2.85 11.64 26.40
N ARG A 50 -2.56 11.57 25.10
CA ARG A 50 -1.44 12.28 24.46
C ARG A 50 -1.95 13.08 23.26
N SER A 51 -1.31 14.21 22.98
CA SER A 51 -1.62 15.08 21.83
C SER A 51 -0.32 15.58 21.21
N ALA A 52 -0.23 15.57 19.88
CA ALA A 52 0.92 16.11 19.16
C ALA A 52 0.76 17.61 18.92
N ASN A 53 1.85 18.37 19.02
CA ASN A 53 1.87 19.79 18.67
C ASN A 53 2.75 20.04 17.43
N LEU A 54 2.09 20.15 16.28
CA LEU A 54 2.76 20.30 14.98
C LEU A 54 3.44 21.66 14.77
N GLU A 55 3.10 22.69 15.55
CA GLU A 55 3.70 24.01 15.38
C GLU A 55 5.18 24.04 15.77
N VAL A 56 5.55 23.23 16.77
CA VAL A 56 6.94 23.08 17.23
C VAL A 56 7.77 22.35 16.18
N LEU A 57 7.20 21.29 15.59
CA LEU A 57 7.86 20.44 14.60
C LEU A 57 8.18 21.17 13.28
N LYS A 58 7.40 22.20 12.91
CA LYS A 58 7.66 23.00 11.69
C LYS A 58 9.02 23.69 11.68
N LYS A 59 9.65 23.87 12.85
CA LYS A 59 10.95 24.54 12.98
C LYS A 59 12.14 23.57 12.96
N SER A 60 11.89 22.27 13.13
CA SER A 60 12.92 21.24 13.20
C SER A 60 13.16 20.56 11.86
N ASP A 61 14.36 20.04 11.66
CA ASP A 61 14.64 19.23 10.49
C ASP A 61 14.06 17.82 10.64
N LEU A 62 13.22 17.42 9.69
CA LEU A 62 12.47 16.17 9.75
C LEU A 62 13.35 14.95 9.38
N PRO A 63 13.14 13.76 9.95
CA PRO A 63 13.89 12.55 9.57
C PRO A 63 13.40 11.94 8.25
N GLY A 64 14.14 10.99 7.68
CA GLY A 64 13.64 10.17 6.56
C GLY A 64 12.61 9.13 7.03
N ILE A 65 11.52 8.96 6.29
CA ILE A 65 10.52 7.91 6.49
C ILE A 65 10.41 7.05 5.23
N ASP A 66 10.53 5.74 5.43
CA ASP A 66 10.16 4.75 4.42
C ASP A 66 8.79 4.15 4.75
N VAL A 67 7.84 4.24 3.81
CA VAL A 67 6.50 3.69 3.96
C VAL A 67 6.42 2.36 3.24
N PHE A 68 6.03 1.30 3.95
CA PHE A 68 5.93 -0.04 3.42
C PHE A 68 4.47 -0.42 3.21
N VAL A 69 4.13 -0.83 2.00
CA VAL A 69 2.83 -1.38 1.62
C VAL A 69 3.05 -2.79 1.11
N SER A 70 2.45 -3.78 1.75
CA SER A 70 2.49 -5.17 1.27
C SER A 70 1.17 -5.54 0.62
N THR A 71 1.22 -6.11 -0.57
CA THR A 71 0.07 -6.74 -1.23
C THR A 71 0.33 -8.22 -1.47
N ALA A 72 -0.70 -9.04 -1.27
CA ALA A 72 -0.61 -10.48 -1.41
C ALA A 72 -0.82 -10.94 -2.85
N ASP A 73 -1.91 -10.48 -3.48
CA ASP A 73 -2.39 -10.97 -4.77
C ASP A 73 -3.49 -10.05 -5.32
N PRO A 74 -3.45 -9.65 -6.61
CA PRO A 74 -4.49 -8.81 -7.21
C PRO A 74 -5.91 -9.43 -7.18
N GLU A 75 -6.04 -10.75 -7.05
CA GLU A 75 -7.36 -11.39 -6.90
C GLU A 75 -8.00 -11.15 -5.53
N LYS A 76 -7.19 -11.07 -4.47
CA LYS A 76 -7.66 -10.84 -3.10
C LYS A 76 -7.75 -9.36 -2.78
N GLU A 77 -6.80 -8.60 -3.29
CA GLU A 77 -6.63 -7.18 -3.04
C GLU A 77 -6.64 -6.46 -4.38
N PRO A 78 -7.78 -5.86 -4.78
CA PRO A 78 -7.92 -5.26 -6.10
C PRO A 78 -6.83 -4.18 -6.30
N PRO A 79 -6.14 -4.17 -7.45
CA PRO A 79 -5.02 -3.26 -7.69
C PRO A 79 -5.43 -1.78 -7.61
N LEU A 80 -6.72 -1.47 -7.85
CA LEU A 80 -7.26 -0.13 -7.68
C LEU A 80 -7.22 0.34 -6.20
N VAL A 81 -7.51 -0.53 -5.25
CA VAL A 81 -7.48 -0.19 -3.82
C VAL A 81 -6.04 0.12 -3.41
N THR A 82 -5.11 -0.77 -3.77
CA THR A 82 -3.67 -0.57 -3.55
C THR A 82 -3.14 0.70 -4.23
N ALA A 83 -3.56 0.98 -5.46
CA ALA A 83 -3.20 2.22 -6.13
C ALA A 83 -3.67 3.45 -5.34
N ASN A 84 -4.93 3.48 -4.89
CA ASN A 84 -5.46 4.59 -4.12
C ASN A 84 -4.74 4.80 -2.76
N THR A 85 -4.26 3.73 -2.11
CA THR A 85 -3.47 3.86 -0.89
C THR A 85 -2.10 4.47 -1.18
N ILE A 86 -1.44 4.06 -2.26
CA ILE A 86 -0.15 4.64 -2.70
C ILE A 86 -0.30 6.12 -3.08
N LEU A 87 -1.33 6.48 -3.85
CA LEU A 87 -1.62 7.89 -4.19
C LEU A 87 -1.84 8.72 -2.91
N SER A 88 -2.43 8.14 -1.86
CA SER A 88 -2.59 8.84 -0.57
C SER A 88 -1.28 9.04 0.19
N ILE A 89 -0.35 8.08 0.08
CA ILE A 89 0.96 8.11 0.74
C ILE A 89 1.84 9.15 0.06
N LEU A 90 1.93 9.10 -1.28
CA LEU A 90 2.76 9.99 -2.07
C LEU A 90 2.26 11.46 -2.02
N ALA A 91 0.96 11.67 -1.83
CA ALA A 91 0.35 12.99 -1.64
C ALA A 91 0.33 13.49 -0.18
N ALA A 92 0.94 12.78 0.78
CA ALA A 92 1.01 13.18 2.18
C ALA A 92 1.80 14.49 2.38
N ASP A 93 1.51 15.22 3.47
CA ASP A 93 2.22 16.45 3.80
C ASP A 93 3.54 16.14 4.51
N TYR A 94 4.56 15.75 3.74
CA TYR A 94 5.92 15.48 4.19
C TYR A 94 6.95 15.96 3.14
N PRO A 95 8.18 16.34 3.52
CA PRO A 95 9.21 16.69 2.54
C PRO A 95 9.48 15.54 1.57
N VAL A 96 9.36 15.81 0.26
CA VAL A 96 9.47 14.80 -0.81
C VAL A 96 10.80 14.05 -0.82
N GLN A 97 11.89 14.71 -0.43
CA GLN A 97 13.24 14.13 -0.36
C GLN A 97 13.39 13.12 0.79
N LYS A 98 12.49 13.18 1.76
CA LYS A 98 12.55 12.41 3.01
C LYS A 98 11.46 11.34 3.07
N LEU A 99 10.54 11.33 2.12
CA LEU A 99 9.50 10.33 2.00
C LEU A 99 9.85 9.37 0.88
N SER A 100 9.83 8.08 1.17
CA SER A 100 9.98 7.03 0.17
C SER A 100 8.90 6.00 0.37
N CYS A 101 8.29 5.50 -0.71
CA CYS A 101 7.24 4.51 -0.67
C CYS A 101 7.72 3.20 -1.31
N TYR A 102 7.55 2.10 -0.60
CA TYR A 102 7.91 0.76 -1.04
C TYR A 102 6.65 -0.10 -1.11
N ILE A 103 6.47 -0.77 -2.24
CA ILE A 103 5.40 -1.73 -2.45
C ILE A 103 6.03 -3.11 -2.56
N SER A 104 5.62 -4.02 -1.69
CA SER A 104 5.96 -5.45 -1.82
C SER A 104 4.80 -6.20 -2.43
N ASP A 105 4.98 -6.76 -3.62
CA ASP A 105 4.05 -7.72 -4.21
C ASP A 105 4.53 -9.15 -3.93
N ASP A 106 3.83 -9.84 -3.02
CA ASP A 106 4.07 -11.24 -2.73
C ASP A 106 3.62 -12.16 -3.88
N GLY A 107 2.68 -11.75 -4.72
CA GLY A 107 2.20 -12.53 -5.86
C GLY A 107 3.10 -12.40 -7.10
N GLY A 108 3.93 -11.36 -7.18
CA GLY A 108 4.78 -11.08 -8.33
C GLY A 108 4.00 -10.96 -9.64
N ALA A 109 2.77 -10.43 -9.57
CA ALA A 109 1.83 -10.44 -10.69
C ALA A 109 2.03 -9.19 -11.57
N LEU A 110 2.08 -9.40 -12.89
CA LEU A 110 2.22 -8.28 -13.85
C LEU A 110 1.09 -7.24 -13.72
N LEU A 111 -0.12 -7.69 -13.38
CA LEU A 111 -1.28 -6.83 -13.17
C LEU A 111 -1.03 -5.78 -12.07
N THR A 112 -0.43 -6.17 -10.95
CA THR A 112 -0.06 -5.25 -9.87
C THR A 112 0.99 -4.27 -10.37
N PHE A 113 2.05 -4.77 -11.00
CA PHE A 113 3.14 -3.93 -11.51
C PHE A 113 2.64 -2.85 -12.49
N GLU A 114 1.88 -3.21 -13.52
CA GLU A 114 1.36 -2.25 -14.50
C GLU A 114 0.34 -1.28 -13.88
N ALA A 115 -0.46 -1.74 -12.90
CA ALA A 115 -1.35 -0.86 -12.16
C ALA A 115 -0.58 0.21 -11.38
N MET A 116 0.53 -0.16 -10.72
CA MET A 116 1.37 0.78 -9.98
C MET A 116 2.14 1.72 -10.91
N ALA A 117 2.60 1.25 -12.06
CA ALA A 117 3.21 2.11 -13.08
C ALA A 117 2.21 3.17 -13.61
N ARG A 118 0.93 2.81 -13.78
CA ARG A 118 -0.11 3.78 -14.14
C ARG A 118 -0.45 4.73 -12.99
N ALA A 119 -0.48 4.24 -11.76
CA ALA A 119 -0.67 5.08 -10.57
C ALA A 119 0.45 6.14 -10.48
N ALA A 120 1.71 5.74 -10.72
CA ALA A 120 2.85 6.66 -10.76
C ALA A 120 2.72 7.75 -11.83
N LYS A 121 2.12 7.44 -13.00
CA LYS A 121 1.81 8.44 -14.03
C LYS A 121 0.71 9.40 -13.58
N PHE A 122 -0.38 8.88 -13.01
CA PHE A 122 -1.48 9.70 -12.48
C PHE A 122 -1.03 10.63 -11.33
N GLU A 123 -0.09 10.15 -10.51
CA GLU A 123 0.41 10.89 -9.35
C GLU A 123 1.09 12.22 -9.70
N LYS A 124 1.68 12.30 -10.90
CA LYS A 124 2.26 13.56 -11.45
C LYS A 124 1.23 14.68 -11.54
N MET A 125 -0.05 14.36 -11.72
CA MET A 125 -1.15 15.32 -11.73
C MET A 125 -1.79 15.46 -10.34
N TRP A 126 -2.00 14.34 -9.65
CA TRP A 126 -2.71 14.30 -8.37
C TRP A 126 -1.98 15.02 -7.23
N VAL A 127 -0.66 14.87 -7.12
CA VAL A 127 0.12 15.47 -6.02
C VAL A 127 0.14 16.99 -6.08
N PRO A 128 0.48 17.63 -7.22
CA PRO A 128 0.43 19.08 -7.32
C PRO A 128 -0.98 19.62 -7.06
N PHE A 129 -2.01 18.94 -7.58
CA PHE A 129 -3.41 19.29 -7.32
C PHE A 129 -3.75 19.21 -5.82
N CYS A 130 -3.35 18.15 -5.12
CA CYS A 130 -3.55 17.99 -3.69
C CYS A 130 -2.83 19.05 -2.85
N ARG A 131 -1.62 19.44 -3.24
CA ARG A 131 -0.81 20.48 -2.57
C ARG A 131 -1.36 21.88 -2.81
N LYS A 132 -1.66 22.26 -4.05
CA LYS A 132 -2.30 23.54 -4.43
C LYS A 132 -3.65 23.70 -3.75
N HIS A 133 -4.42 22.62 -3.88
CA HIS A 133 -5.74 22.33 -3.36
C HIS A 133 -5.88 22.10 -1.87
N ASP A 134 -4.81 21.97 -1.08
CA ASP A 134 -4.81 21.41 0.28
C ASP A 134 -5.90 20.34 0.54
N ILE A 135 -6.00 19.35 -0.36
CA ILE A 135 -7.14 18.42 -0.41
C ILE A 135 -7.12 17.47 0.79
N CYS A 136 -8.28 17.11 1.33
CA CYS A 136 -8.39 16.12 2.41
C CYS A 136 -9.73 15.38 2.29
N PRO A 137 -9.74 14.02 2.29
CA PRO A 137 -8.60 13.10 2.35
C PRO A 137 -7.75 13.09 1.07
N ARG A 138 -6.51 12.57 1.15
CA ARG A 138 -5.58 12.47 0.00
C ARG A 138 -5.83 11.25 -0.91
N ASN A 139 -6.66 10.32 -0.46
CA ASN A 139 -7.13 9.20 -1.28
C ASN A 139 -8.22 9.70 -2.26
N PRO A 140 -8.02 9.58 -3.59
CA PRO A 140 -8.94 10.15 -4.58
C PRO A 140 -10.31 9.47 -4.59
N GLU A 141 -10.39 8.13 -4.46
CA GLU A 141 -11.67 7.40 -4.38
C GLU A 141 -12.52 7.93 -3.22
N SER A 142 -11.90 8.03 -2.04
CA SER A 142 -12.57 8.50 -0.83
C SER A 142 -12.95 9.98 -0.94
N TYR A 143 -12.09 10.81 -1.50
CA TYR A 143 -12.33 12.24 -1.71
C TYR A 143 -13.51 12.48 -2.65
N PHE A 144 -13.55 11.84 -3.82
CA PHE A 144 -14.62 12.05 -4.81
C PHE A 144 -15.95 11.39 -4.44
N ASN A 145 -15.93 10.35 -3.59
CA ASN A 145 -17.14 9.70 -3.08
C ASN A 145 -17.76 10.42 -1.87
N MET A 146 -17.01 11.31 -1.21
CA MET A 146 -17.55 12.09 -0.08
C MET A 146 -18.66 13.04 -0.54
N LYS A 147 -19.85 12.91 0.05
CA LYS A 147 -20.99 13.83 -0.15
C LYS A 147 -20.83 15.19 0.55
N ARG A 148 -19.66 15.49 1.12
CA ARG A 148 -19.41 16.78 1.76
C ARG A 148 -19.33 17.88 0.71
N GLU A 149 -19.84 19.06 1.05
CA GLU A 149 -19.63 20.27 0.26
C GLU A 149 -18.12 20.52 0.12
N THR A 150 -17.54 20.11 -1.01
CA THR A 150 -16.15 20.40 -1.43
C THR A 150 -15.85 21.91 -1.45
N CYS A 151 -16.87 22.75 -1.28
CA CYS A 151 -16.86 24.21 -1.40
C CYS A 151 -16.91 24.98 -0.07
N LYS A 152 -16.59 24.42 1.11
CA LYS A 152 -16.58 25.25 2.34
C LYS A 152 -15.29 26.03 2.61
N THR A 153 -14.18 25.77 1.90
CA THR A 153 -12.90 26.35 2.32
C THR A 153 -11.90 26.77 1.23
N LYS A 154 -12.25 26.87 -0.06
CA LYS A 154 -11.22 27.24 -1.08
C LYS A 154 -11.66 28.32 -2.06
N LEU A 155 -11.15 29.52 -1.77
CA LEU A 155 -11.31 30.82 -2.45
C LEU A 155 -10.63 30.93 -3.83
N ARG A 156 -10.01 29.86 -4.37
CA ARG A 156 -9.28 29.93 -5.64
C ARG A 156 -10.24 29.83 -6.83
N GLN A 157 -10.19 30.82 -7.73
CA GLN A 157 -11.09 30.92 -8.88
C GLN A 157 -10.97 29.72 -9.85
N ASP A 158 -9.77 29.15 -10.00
CA ASP A 158 -9.52 28.01 -10.89
C ASP A 158 -9.97 26.66 -10.33
N PHE A 159 -10.30 26.57 -9.04
CA PHE A 159 -10.57 25.30 -8.35
C PHE A 159 -11.67 24.48 -9.04
N VAL A 160 -12.77 25.12 -9.44
CA VAL A 160 -13.92 24.41 -10.04
C VAL A 160 -13.53 23.77 -11.39
N ARG A 161 -12.71 24.46 -12.19
CA ARG A 161 -12.24 23.95 -13.49
C ARG A 161 -11.29 22.77 -13.28
N GLU A 162 -10.26 22.97 -12.46
CA GLU A 162 -9.23 21.96 -12.17
C GLU A 162 -9.82 20.73 -11.49
N HIS A 163 -10.76 20.91 -10.54
CA HIS A 163 -11.44 19.81 -9.86
C HIS A 163 -12.26 18.94 -10.82
N ARG A 164 -13.03 19.55 -11.74
CA ARG A 164 -13.82 18.78 -12.72
C ARG A 164 -12.92 17.98 -13.65
N HIS A 165 -11.81 18.57 -14.08
CA HIS A 165 -10.86 17.88 -14.93
C HIS A 165 -10.16 16.75 -14.18
N MET A 166 -9.65 17.01 -12.98
CA MET A 166 -9.04 15.98 -12.12
C MET A 166 -9.98 14.81 -11.86
N LYS A 167 -11.27 15.07 -11.67
CA LYS A 167 -12.27 14.00 -11.54
C LYS A 167 -12.38 13.15 -12.81
N ARG A 168 -12.35 13.76 -14.01
CA ARG A 168 -12.39 13.01 -15.27
C ARG A 168 -11.15 12.16 -15.46
N GLU A 169 -9.97 12.72 -15.19
CA GLU A 169 -8.70 11.98 -15.24
C GLU A 169 -8.72 10.79 -14.28
N TYR A 170 -9.28 10.97 -13.08
CA TYR A 170 -9.43 9.90 -12.12
C TYR A 170 -10.42 8.81 -12.58
N ASP A 171 -11.55 9.20 -13.16
CA ASP A 171 -12.54 8.27 -13.71
C ASP A 171 -11.93 7.48 -14.90
N GLU A 172 -11.14 8.13 -15.76
CA GLU A 172 -10.41 7.47 -16.83
C GLU A 172 -9.35 6.50 -16.28
N PHE A 173 -8.57 6.93 -15.29
CA PHE A 173 -7.61 6.08 -14.59
C PHE A 173 -8.28 4.81 -14.04
N LYS A 174 -9.47 4.93 -13.41
CA LYS A 174 -10.25 3.78 -12.93
C LYS A 174 -10.63 2.82 -14.06
N ILE A 175 -11.09 3.36 -15.20
CA ILE A 175 -11.43 2.55 -16.37
C ILE A 175 -10.21 1.81 -16.88
N GLN A 176 -9.06 2.48 -16.98
CA GLN A 176 -7.82 1.87 -17.45
C GLN A 176 -7.35 0.74 -16.54
N ILE A 177 -7.38 0.93 -15.21
CA ILE A 177 -7.02 -0.11 -14.23
C ILE A 177 -7.98 -1.31 -14.32
N ASN A 178 -9.29 -1.07 -14.43
CA ASN A 178 -10.27 -2.14 -14.55
C ASN A 178 -10.17 -2.91 -15.88
N ALA A 179 -9.73 -2.26 -16.94
CA ALA A 179 -9.49 -2.89 -18.25
C ALA A 179 -8.16 -3.68 -18.30
N LEU A 180 -7.26 -3.48 -17.34
CA LEU A 180 -5.90 -4.01 -17.35
C LEU A 180 -5.82 -5.55 -17.42
N PRO A 181 -6.62 -6.33 -16.65
CA PRO A 181 -6.60 -7.79 -16.75
C PRO A 181 -6.89 -8.28 -18.18
N TYR A 182 -7.89 -7.66 -18.84
CA TYR A 182 -8.26 -8.00 -20.21
C TYR A 182 -7.16 -7.61 -21.22
N ILE A 183 -6.54 -6.43 -21.04
CA ILE A 183 -5.45 -5.96 -21.92
C ILE A 183 -4.23 -6.88 -21.82
N ILE A 184 -3.81 -7.25 -20.60
CA ILE A 184 -2.66 -8.14 -20.38
C ILE A 184 -2.91 -9.52 -20.99
N GLN A 185 -4.10 -10.08 -20.78
CA GLN A 185 -4.47 -11.37 -21.34
C GLN A 185 -4.44 -11.34 -22.87
N ARG A 186 -5.15 -10.37 -23.48
CA ARG A 186 -5.20 -10.24 -24.94
C ARG A 186 -3.82 -10.01 -25.56
N ARG A 187 -2.98 -9.18 -24.94
CA ARG A 187 -1.60 -8.93 -25.39
C ARG A 187 -0.79 -10.22 -25.35
N SER A 188 -0.85 -10.95 -24.24
CA SER A 188 -0.11 -12.20 -24.06
C SER A 188 -0.57 -13.27 -25.05
N ASP A 189 -1.88 -13.37 -25.31
CA ASP A 189 -2.41 -14.32 -26.30
C ASP A 189 -1.91 -14.02 -27.71
N VAL A 190 -1.86 -12.75 -28.11
CA VAL A 190 -1.33 -12.34 -29.42
C VAL A 190 0.15 -12.69 -29.53
N CYS A 191 0.98 -12.27 -28.58
CA CYS A 191 2.42 -12.54 -28.60
C CYS A 191 2.74 -14.04 -28.60
N ASN A 192 2.06 -14.81 -27.75
CA ASN A 192 2.25 -16.26 -27.71
C ASN A 192 1.82 -16.91 -29.04
N SER A 193 0.75 -16.45 -29.68
CA SER A 193 0.32 -16.96 -30.98
C SER A 193 1.30 -16.64 -32.12
N GLU A 194 1.95 -15.48 -32.05
CA GLU A 194 2.99 -15.07 -33.01
C GLU A 194 4.26 -15.89 -32.83
N GLU A 195 4.68 -16.12 -31.58
CA GLU A 195 5.81 -17.00 -31.28
C GLU A 195 5.54 -18.45 -31.67
N GLU A 196 4.37 -19.00 -31.35
CA GLU A 196 3.95 -20.34 -31.78
C GLU A 196 3.98 -20.45 -33.32
N SER A 197 3.47 -19.44 -34.02
CA SER A 197 3.51 -19.39 -35.49
C SER A 197 4.94 -19.33 -36.03
N SER A 198 5.83 -18.59 -35.37
CA SER A 198 7.26 -18.49 -35.71
C SER A 198 7.98 -19.82 -35.51
N CYS A 199 7.74 -20.48 -34.37
CA CYS A 199 8.28 -21.80 -34.05
C CYS A 199 7.80 -22.87 -35.05
N ILE A 200 6.52 -22.85 -35.44
CA ILE A 200 5.98 -23.77 -36.45
C ILE A 200 6.63 -23.54 -37.82
N ARG A 201 6.90 -22.28 -38.21
CA ARG A 201 7.62 -21.96 -39.46
C ARG A 201 9.05 -22.52 -39.43
N HIS A 202 9.80 -22.26 -38.36
CA HIS A 202 11.16 -22.78 -38.20
C HIS A 202 11.20 -24.33 -38.15
N TYR A 203 10.21 -24.96 -37.53
CA TYR A 203 10.08 -26.43 -37.52
C TYR A 203 9.86 -27.00 -38.93
N LYS A 204 8.96 -26.40 -39.71
CA LYS A 204 8.71 -26.80 -41.11
C LYS A 204 9.96 -26.63 -41.98
N GLU A 205 10.81 -25.66 -41.66
CA GLU A 205 12.07 -25.41 -42.37
C GLU A 205 13.23 -26.32 -41.91
N SER A 206 13.19 -26.88 -40.69
CA SER A 206 14.31 -27.63 -40.10
C SER A 206 14.16 -29.16 -40.07
N GLU A 207 13.03 -29.73 -40.53
CA GLU A 207 12.77 -31.19 -40.55
C GLU A 207 13.07 -31.92 -39.22
N MET A 208 12.90 -31.25 -38.07
CA MET A 208 13.17 -31.80 -36.74
C MET A 208 12.05 -32.78 -36.30
N GLU A 209 12.38 -33.80 -35.49
CA GLU A 209 11.48 -34.91 -35.13
C GLU A 209 10.52 -34.62 -33.95
N SER A 210 10.69 -33.48 -33.25
CA SER A 210 9.80 -33.08 -32.15
C SER A 210 9.55 -31.58 -32.11
N LEU A 211 8.27 -31.19 -31.99
CA LEU A 211 7.84 -29.80 -31.86
C LEU A 211 7.81 -29.45 -30.37
N ALA A 212 8.79 -28.67 -29.91
CA ALA A 212 8.71 -28.07 -28.58
C ALA A 212 7.53 -27.08 -28.58
N LEU A 213 6.47 -27.38 -27.83
CA LEU A 213 5.37 -26.44 -27.63
C LEU A 213 5.93 -25.23 -26.87
N SER A 214 5.73 -24.03 -27.39
CA SER A 214 6.13 -22.81 -26.66
C SER A 214 5.34 -22.74 -25.35
N GLU A 215 6.02 -22.45 -24.25
CA GLU A 215 5.33 -22.22 -22.98
C GLU A 215 4.55 -20.90 -23.05
N LYS A 216 3.33 -20.87 -22.48
CA LYS A 216 2.51 -19.67 -22.48
C LYS A 216 3.04 -18.68 -21.45
N VAL A 217 3.76 -17.67 -21.91
CA VAL A 217 4.35 -16.63 -21.06
C VAL A 217 3.45 -15.40 -21.00
N THR A 218 3.55 -14.65 -19.90
CA THR A 218 2.89 -13.34 -19.79
C THR A 218 3.82 -12.26 -20.29
N TRP A 219 3.35 -11.48 -21.25
CA TRP A 219 4.15 -10.43 -21.89
C TRP A 219 3.94 -9.09 -21.19
N MET A 220 5.02 -8.39 -20.89
CA MET A 220 5.03 -7.02 -20.39
C MET A 220 5.48 -6.04 -21.48
N VAL A 221 5.08 -4.78 -21.32
CA VAL A 221 5.61 -3.67 -22.11
C VAL A 221 6.66 -2.97 -21.24
N VAL A 222 7.91 -2.97 -21.69
CA VAL A 222 9.04 -2.33 -20.96
C VAL A 222 9.07 -0.84 -21.25
N ASP A 223 8.99 -0.50 -22.54
CA ASP A 223 8.82 0.86 -23.07
C ASP A 223 7.69 0.83 -24.10
N GLU A 224 7.09 1.96 -24.46
CA GLU A 224 5.86 2.08 -25.27
C GLU A 224 5.79 1.22 -26.56
N ALA A 225 6.91 0.67 -27.03
CA ALA A 225 7.00 -0.27 -28.16
C ALA A 225 7.73 -1.61 -27.91
N ILE A 226 8.36 -1.84 -26.75
CA ILE A 226 9.19 -3.04 -26.50
C ILE A 226 8.44 -4.04 -25.64
N LEU A 227 8.27 -5.25 -26.16
CA LEU A 227 7.65 -6.39 -25.48
C LEU A 227 8.72 -7.33 -24.93
N SER A 228 8.57 -7.76 -23.69
CA SER A 228 9.43 -8.78 -23.08
C SER A 228 8.62 -9.75 -22.22
N PRO A 229 9.11 -10.98 -21.99
CA PRO A 229 8.49 -11.89 -21.03
C PRO A 229 8.58 -11.31 -19.61
N TRP A 230 7.51 -11.46 -18.82
CA TRP A 230 7.47 -11.05 -17.43
C TRP A 230 8.26 -12.04 -16.54
N PRO A 231 9.26 -11.59 -15.77
CA PRO A 231 10.07 -12.48 -14.93
C PRO A 231 9.34 -13.00 -13.68
N GLY A 232 8.17 -12.46 -13.36
CA GLY A 232 7.36 -12.88 -12.21
C GLY A 232 6.35 -13.96 -12.56
N THR A 233 5.25 -13.98 -11.83
CA THR A 233 4.16 -14.94 -12.01
C THR A 233 3.42 -14.69 -13.32
N SER A 234 3.30 -15.74 -14.14
CA SER A 234 2.51 -15.71 -15.37
C SER A 234 1.02 -15.99 -15.10
N VAL A 235 0.15 -15.51 -16.01
CA VAL A 235 -1.30 -15.78 -15.99
C VAL A 235 -1.58 -17.29 -16.03
N VAL A 236 -0.82 -18.01 -16.85
CA VAL A 236 -0.76 -19.48 -16.83
C VAL A 236 0.49 -19.86 -16.06
N SER A 237 0.32 -20.62 -14.98
CA SER A 237 1.45 -21.07 -14.17
C SER A 237 2.38 -21.97 -14.99
N ALA A 238 3.66 -21.60 -15.06
CA ALA A 238 4.74 -22.36 -15.67
C ALA A 238 5.90 -22.54 -14.67
N PRO A 239 6.84 -23.48 -14.91
CA PRO A 239 8.07 -23.57 -14.13
C PRO A 239 8.78 -22.22 -14.09
N GLU A 240 9.35 -21.81 -12.95
CA GLU A 240 9.97 -20.49 -12.75
C GLU A 240 9.06 -19.25 -12.94
N HIS A 241 7.78 -19.44 -13.22
CA HIS A 241 6.79 -18.38 -13.42
C HIS A 241 5.47 -18.65 -12.66
N SER A 242 5.58 -19.24 -11.46
CA SER A 242 4.44 -19.52 -10.57
C SER A 242 4.50 -18.68 -9.29
N ARG A 243 3.39 -18.56 -8.55
CA ARG A 243 3.32 -17.79 -7.29
C ARG A 243 4.32 -18.27 -6.21
N GLY A 244 4.82 -19.50 -6.32
CA GLY A 244 5.82 -20.10 -5.42
C GLY A 244 7.21 -20.29 -6.03
N ASP A 245 7.38 -19.95 -7.30
CA ASP A 245 8.63 -20.10 -8.05
C ASP A 245 8.72 -19.00 -9.10
N HIS A 246 9.38 -17.90 -8.75
CA HIS A 246 9.61 -16.77 -9.63
C HIS A 246 10.83 -15.97 -9.18
N ALA A 247 11.49 -15.29 -10.12
CA ALA A 247 12.63 -14.43 -9.84
C ALA A 247 12.24 -13.20 -8.98
N SER A 248 13.22 -12.61 -8.29
CA SER A 248 13.03 -11.31 -7.64
C SER A 248 12.95 -10.19 -8.66
N ILE A 249 12.12 -9.19 -8.39
CA ILE A 249 11.95 -8.01 -9.23
C ILE A 249 12.09 -6.78 -8.33
N ILE A 250 12.97 -5.85 -8.68
CA ILE A 250 13.06 -4.54 -8.01
C ILE A 250 13.02 -3.49 -9.11
N GLN A 251 12.02 -2.61 -9.08
CA GLN A 251 11.86 -1.54 -10.04
C GLN A 251 11.59 -0.23 -9.33
N VAL A 252 12.35 0.81 -9.65
CA VAL A 252 12.05 2.18 -9.25
C VAL A 252 11.06 2.74 -10.26
N LEU A 253 9.81 2.98 -9.82
CA LEU A 253 8.73 3.51 -10.65
C LEU A 253 8.73 5.04 -10.67
N LEU A 254 9.08 5.66 -9.54
CA LEU A 254 9.34 7.09 -9.42
C LEU A 254 10.74 7.28 -8.86
N GLU A 255 11.59 7.94 -9.65
CA GLU A 255 12.96 8.22 -9.29
C GLU A 255 13.06 9.15 -8.06
N PRO A 256 14.15 9.08 -7.29
CA PRO A 256 14.39 10.01 -6.20
C PRO A 256 14.30 11.46 -6.68
N PRO A 257 13.61 12.34 -5.94
CA PRO A 257 13.41 13.72 -6.36
C PRO A 257 14.73 14.48 -6.42
N ALA A 258 14.86 15.38 -7.40
CA ALA A 258 16.01 16.27 -7.51
C ALA A 258 16.21 17.10 -6.23
N VAL A 259 17.47 17.42 -5.90
CA VAL A 259 17.82 18.19 -4.70
C VAL A 259 17.25 19.62 -4.75
N LYS A 260 17.15 20.20 -5.95
CA LYS A 260 16.56 21.53 -6.15
C LYS A 260 15.04 21.45 -6.26
N LEU A 261 14.37 22.49 -5.76
CA LEU A 261 12.93 22.66 -5.94
C LEU A 261 12.62 22.83 -7.43
N GLU A 262 11.72 22.00 -7.93
CA GLU A 262 11.15 22.15 -9.27
C GLU A 262 9.73 22.67 -9.08
N GLN A 263 9.52 23.91 -9.52
CA GLN A 263 8.17 24.45 -9.64
C GLN A 263 7.51 23.78 -10.84
N GLY A 264 6.22 23.43 -10.74
CA GLY A 264 5.48 22.90 -11.87
C GLY A 264 5.58 23.85 -13.06
N THR A 265 5.83 23.34 -14.26
CA THR A 265 5.75 24.17 -15.47
C THR A 265 4.28 24.45 -15.77
N ALA A 266 3.97 25.65 -16.28
CA ALA A 266 2.61 26.02 -16.67
C ALA A 266 2.10 25.26 -17.92
N THR A 267 2.91 24.36 -18.50
CA THR A 267 2.77 23.91 -19.89
C THR A 267 2.75 22.41 -20.13
N ASP A 268 2.94 21.55 -19.11
CA ASP A 268 3.10 20.11 -19.37
C ASP A 268 1.78 19.36 -19.63
N PHE A 269 0.63 19.98 -19.34
CA PHE A 269 -0.70 19.39 -19.52
C PHE A 269 -1.66 20.36 -20.25
N ASP A 270 -1.35 20.72 -21.51
CA ASP A 270 -2.27 21.44 -22.42
C ASP A 270 -2.91 22.73 -21.84
N ASN A 271 -2.15 23.51 -21.05
CA ASN A 271 -2.61 24.72 -20.34
C ASN A 271 -3.81 24.49 -19.39
N LEU A 272 -4.13 23.25 -19.01
CA LEU A 272 -5.32 22.95 -18.20
C LEU A 272 -5.08 23.07 -16.68
N PHE A 273 -3.84 22.85 -16.25
CA PHE A 273 -3.41 23.00 -14.87
C PHE A 273 -2.27 24.00 -14.78
N ASP A 274 -2.39 24.97 -13.88
CA ASP A 274 -1.27 25.84 -13.50
C ASP A 274 -0.67 25.37 -12.18
N PHE A 275 0.43 24.64 -12.25
CA PHE A 275 1.17 24.15 -11.07
C PHE A 275 2.41 25.00 -10.74
N SER A 276 2.55 26.18 -11.34
CA SER A 276 3.72 27.06 -11.14
C SER A 276 3.97 27.47 -9.69
N GLU A 277 2.92 27.55 -8.89
CA GLU A 277 3.01 27.93 -7.47
C GLU A 277 3.42 26.79 -6.53
N VAL A 278 3.54 25.54 -7.02
CA VAL A 278 3.64 24.35 -6.18
C VAL A 278 4.80 23.44 -6.61
N ASP A 279 5.43 22.80 -5.62
CA ASP A 279 6.44 21.78 -5.84
C ASP A 279 5.81 20.58 -6.56
N SER A 280 6.27 20.28 -7.78
CA SER A 280 5.78 19.18 -8.60
C SER A 280 6.53 17.87 -8.37
N ARG A 281 7.61 17.90 -7.56
CA ARG A 281 8.41 16.70 -7.28
C ARG A 281 7.61 15.66 -6.53
N LEU A 282 7.89 14.40 -6.85
CA LEU A 282 7.26 13.24 -6.26
C LEU A 282 8.23 12.51 -5.32
N PRO A 283 7.72 11.91 -4.23
CA PRO A 283 8.50 10.97 -3.43
C PRO A 283 8.92 9.74 -4.27
N MET A 284 10.00 9.09 -3.86
CA MET A 284 10.46 7.86 -4.52
C MET A 284 9.40 6.75 -4.37
N LEU A 285 9.15 5.99 -5.43
CA LEU A 285 8.28 4.82 -5.41
C LEU A 285 9.05 3.60 -5.93
N VAL A 286 9.20 2.59 -5.07
CA VAL A 286 9.92 1.36 -5.38
C VAL A 286 8.96 0.17 -5.32
N TYR A 287 8.88 -0.57 -6.42
CA TYR A 287 8.20 -1.85 -6.50
C TYR A 287 9.19 -2.98 -6.23
N VAL A 288 8.84 -3.88 -5.32
CA VAL A 288 9.65 -5.02 -4.92
C VAL A 288 8.79 -6.28 -4.98
N SER A 289 9.28 -7.31 -5.67
CA SER A 289 8.80 -8.67 -5.53
C SER A 289 9.99 -9.54 -5.18
N ARG A 290 9.88 -10.28 -4.08
CA ARG A 290 10.96 -11.14 -3.59
C ARG A 290 11.03 -12.43 -4.40
N GLU A 291 12.23 -13.00 -4.52
CA GLU A 291 12.40 -14.31 -5.13
C GLU A 291 11.72 -15.39 -4.29
N LYS A 292 11.08 -16.34 -4.99
CA LYS A 292 10.53 -17.57 -4.41
C LYS A 292 10.97 -18.74 -5.26
N ARG A 293 11.24 -19.88 -4.62
CA ARG A 293 11.68 -21.12 -5.28
C ARG A 293 10.99 -22.32 -4.66
N LEU A 294 10.72 -23.33 -5.48
CA LEU A 294 10.20 -24.61 -5.02
C LEU A 294 11.16 -25.24 -3.98
N GLY A 295 10.60 -25.72 -2.86
CA GLY A 295 11.37 -26.34 -1.78
C GLY A 295 11.93 -25.37 -0.73
N TYR A 296 11.73 -24.06 -0.89
CA TYR A 296 12.09 -23.07 0.12
C TYR A 296 10.85 -22.55 0.84
N ASP A 297 10.83 -22.70 2.16
CA ASP A 297 9.77 -22.15 2.99
C ASP A 297 9.80 -20.61 2.94
N HIS A 298 8.63 -20.02 2.66
CA HIS A 298 8.47 -18.58 2.66
C HIS A 298 7.42 -18.14 3.70
N ASN A 299 7.84 -17.27 4.60
CA ASN A 299 6.90 -16.56 5.47
C ASN A 299 6.16 -15.53 4.61
N LYS A 300 4.83 -15.46 4.68
CA LYS A 300 3.96 -14.55 3.90
C LYS A 300 4.29 -13.07 4.18
N LYS A 301 3.42 -12.35 4.89
CA LYS A 301 3.61 -10.93 5.24
C LYS A 301 4.92 -10.65 5.99
N ALA A 302 5.31 -11.52 6.93
CA ALA A 302 6.57 -11.35 7.67
C ALA A 302 7.82 -11.43 6.76
N GLY A 303 7.81 -12.32 5.76
CA GLY A 303 8.93 -12.42 4.82
C GLY A 303 8.97 -11.25 3.84
N ALA A 304 7.81 -10.76 3.40
CA ALA A 304 7.67 -9.56 2.58
C ALA A 304 8.22 -8.32 3.31
N MET A 305 7.77 -8.08 4.55
CA MET A 305 8.22 -6.95 5.36
C MET A 305 9.73 -6.99 5.63
N ASN A 306 10.29 -8.17 5.95
CA ASN A 306 11.72 -8.32 6.17
C ASN A 306 12.54 -8.11 4.88
N ALA A 307 11.99 -8.47 3.72
CA ALA A 307 12.63 -8.19 2.43
C ALA A 307 12.62 -6.69 2.13
N LEU A 308 11.50 -6.00 2.36
CA LEU A 308 11.42 -4.54 2.24
C LEU A 308 12.40 -3.83 3.15
N LEU A 309 12.51 -4.25 4.42
CA LEU A 309 13.45 -3.65 5.37
C LEU A 309 14.91 -3.76 4.89
N ARG A 310 15.29 -4.89 4.30
CA ARG A 310 16.64 -5.05 3.70
C ARG A 310 16.82 -4.22 2.43
N ALA A 311 15.81 -4.13 1.59
CA ALA A 311 15.86 -3.32 0.37
C ALA A 311 15.96 -1.82 0.70
N SER A 312 15.12 -1.32 1.62
CA SER A 312 15.14 0.07 2.06
C SER A 312 16.47 0.44 2.71
N ALA A 313 17.06 -0.43 3.53
CA ALA A 313 18.38 -0.21 4.14
C ALA A 313 19.52 0.03 3.12
N ILE A 314 19.39 -0.48 1.89
CA ILE A 314 20.37 -0.30 0.81
C ILE A 314 20.03 0.92 -0.05
N ILE A 315 18.74 1.16 -0.34
CA ILE A 315 18.31 2.16 -1.33
C ILE A 315 18.19 3.56 -0.71
N THR A 316 17.47 3.71 0.40
CA THR A 316 17.17 5.02 1.04
C THR A 316 17.68 5.14 2.47
N ASN A 317 17.72 4.02 3.21
CA ASN A 317 18.08 3.93 4.61
C ASN A 317 17.31 4.92 5.49
N GLY A 318 15.97 4.92 5.38
CA GLY A 318 15.09 5.76 6.18
C GLY A 318 15.23 5.47 7.69
N SER A 319 15.21 6.52 8.51
CA SER A 319 15.38 6.38 9.97
C SER A 319 14.14 5.79 10.64
N PHE A 320 12.96 6.03 10.08
CA PHE A 320 11.69 5.49 10.55
C PHE A 320 10.99 4.74 9.43
N ILE A 321 10.26 3.69 9.82
CA ILE A 321 9.48 2.87 8.90
C ILE A 321 8.00 2.99 9.30
N LEU A 322 7.15 3.30 8.33
CA LEU A 322 5.71 3.30 8.49
C LEU A 322 5.13 2.09 7.75
N ASN A 323 4.61 1.11 8.47
CA ASN A 323 3.94 -0.04 7.87
C ASN A 323 2.45 0.26 7.65
N LEU A 324 1.97 0.08 6.41
CA LEU A 324 0.58 0.25 6.02
C LEU A 324 0.09 -0.97 5.22
N ASP A 325 -1.16 -1.33 5.44
CA ASP A 325 -1.83 -2.37 4.66
C ASP A 325 -2.44 -1.76 3.39
N CYS A 326 -2.63 -2.58 2.36
CA CYS A 326 -3.06 -2.10 1.04
C CYS A 326 -4.49 -1.54 1.01
N ASP A 327 -5.29 -1.77 2.04
CA ASP A 327 -6.66 -1.27 2.24
C ASP A 327 -6.71 -0.04 3.19
N HIS A 328 -5.59 0.32 3.80
CA HIS A 328 -5.46 1.50 4.66
C HIS A 328 -4.82 2.66 3.91
N TYR A 329 -5.40 3.85 4.02
CA TYR A 329 -4.89 5.06 3.39
C TYR A 329 -4.72 6.19 4.39
N ILE A 330 -3.90 7.17 4.02
CA ILE A 330 -3.65 8.35 4.85
C ILE A 330 -4.83 9.31 4.71
N TYR A 331 -5.69 9.34 5.73
CA TYR A 331 -6.83 10.25 5.78
C TYR A 331 -6.37 11.68 6.07
N ASN A 332 -5.67 11.90 7.20
CA ASN A 332 -5.09 13.18 7.58
C ASN A 332 -3.68 13.31 6.96
N PRO A 333 -3.42 14.28 6.07
CA PRO A 333 -2.11 14.44 5.44
C PRO A 333 -0.98 14.71 6.44
N GLN A 334 -1.30 15.16 7.66
CA GLN A 334 -0.32 15.46 8.71
C GLN A 334 0.00 14.26 9.63
N ALA A 335 -0.64 13.10 9.45
CA ALA A 335 -0.48 11.95 10.35
C ALA A 335 0.97 11.50 10.51
N MET A 336 1.78 11.53 9.45
CA MET A 336 3.21 11.19 9.52
C MET A 336 3.98 12.15 10.45
N LYS A 337 3.70 13.46 10.33
CA LYS A 337 4.30 14.49 11.19
C LYS A 337 3.87 14.33 12.65
N GLU A 338 2.61 13.97 12.89
CA GLU A 338 2.10 13.69 14.24
C GLU A 338 2.83 12.50 14.89
N GLY A 339 3.05 11.43 14.13
CA GLY A 339 3.80 10.26 14.62
C GLY A 339 5.25 10.62 14.97
N ILE A 340 5.93 11.36 14.09
CA ILE A 340 7.30 11.84 14.31
C ILE A 340 7.37 12.78 15.50
N CYS A 341 6.36 13.62 15.72
CA CYS A 341 6.32 14.52 16.86
C CYS A 341 6.52 13.76 18.18
N PHE A 342 5.94 12.57 18.33
CA PHE A 342 6.16 11.75 19.52
C PHE A 342 7.56 11.13 19.56
N MET A 343 8.08 10.67 18.43
CA MET A 343 9.40 10.03 18.34
C MET A 343 10.56 11.01 18.52
N MET A 344 10.37 12.29 18.19
CA MET A 344 11.38 13.35 18.33
C MET A 344 11.29 14.13 19.64
N ASP A 345 10.26 13.90 20.46
CA ASP A 345 10.09 14.59 21.74
C ASP A 345 11.14 14.14 22.77
N SER A 346 11.28 14.91 23.85
CA SER A 346 12.05 14.55 25.04
C SER A 346 11.50 13.27 25.68
N GLY A 347 12.17 12.13 25.42
CA GLY A 347 11.71 10.79 25.79
C GLY A 347 11.36 9.88 24.61
N GLY A 348 11.43 10.39 23.38
CA GLY A 348 11.26 9.63 22.14
C GLY A 348 12.31 8.54 21.94
N ASP A 349 13.46 8.65 22.61
CA ASP A 349 14.50 7.63 22.69
C ASP A 349 14.02 6.29 23.29
N ARG A 350 12.91 6.32 24.04
CA ARG A 350 12.29 5.13 24.66
C ARG A 350 11.10 4.59 23.86
N ILE A 351 10.73 5.25 22.76
CA ILE A 351 9.58 4.86 21.94
C ILE A 351 10.08 4.01 20.78
N CYS A 352 9.52 2.81 20.62
CA CYS A 352 9.85 1.90 19.52
C CYS A 352 8.89 2.04 18.34
N TYR A 353 7.60 2.28 18.58
CA TYR A 353 6.59 2.53 17.56
C TYR A 353 5.47 3.42 18.09
N VAL A 354 4.80 4.12 17.17
CA VAL A 354 3.58 4.88 17.46
C VAL A 354 2.42 4.18 16.75
N GLN A 355 1.50 3.60 17.52
CA GLN A 355 0.30 2.98 16.98
C GLN A 355 -0.77 4.04 16.73
N PHE A 356 -1.31 4.07 15.51
CA PHE A 356 -2.49 4.85 15.17
C PHE A 356 -3.76 4.02 15.35
N PRO A 357 -4.89 4.65 15.73
CA PRO A 357 -6.16 3.97 15.97
C PRO A 357 -6.87 3.52 14.69
#